data_AF-A0A4Q2WAK6-F1
#
_entry.id   AF-A0A4Q2WAK6-F1
#
_cell.length_a   1.000
_cell.length_b   1.000
_cell.length_c   1.000
_cell.angle_alpha   90.00
_cell.angle_beta   90.00
_cell.angle_gamma   90.00
#
_symmetry.space_group_name_H-M   'P 1'
#
loop_
_entity.id
_entity.type
_entity.pdbx_description
1 polymer ?
#
loop_
_entity_poly.entity_id
_entity_poly.type
_entity_poly.pdbx_seq_one_letter_code
_entity_poly.pdbx_strand_id
1 'polypeptide(L)'
;MIAKAVTPRVHVLGLGSIGTFAAHSLAEVPPPLTPSITLLLHRASLVDQYRRNGSQITLQTREGEIISHGDYNLEVLQDGQWHSASSTCCETTPIRNMTVQDDIIDNLIVSVKGPQTSSALRPLKHRLNASSHILFLQNGTGMIEDVKKHVFTKEETRPNFITGVISHGVTLNSPFNITHTGFAATSLGLVPRCEQITKATPRAKPYLLDALALVPRLNATSYSFLDVFQIQLEKLAVNAFCNPLCALNDAKNKFLFTIPETRRALLTEISQVVCALPELRDIPGVPERFLVERLEATVDGIIQKTAETTCSMVVDLRRGQKTEIQFINGYWCRRGREVGVPTPINDKLVREILERQGDAGLALDYT
;
A
#
# COMPACT_ATOMS: atom_id res chain seq x y z
N MET A 1 -41.98 4.32 4.36
CA MET A 1 -40.93 5.24 3.87
C MET A 1 -39.70 4.40 3.60
N ILE A 2 -39.32 4.23 2.33
CA ILE A 2 -38.10 3.51 1.95
C ILE A 2 -36.93 4.43 2.33
N ALA A 3 -36.10 4.02 3.29
CA ALA A 3 -34.89 4.76 3.62
C ALA A 3 -34.08 4.95 2.34
N LYS A 4 -33.84 6.20 1.94
CA LYS A 4 -33.02 6.54 0.77
C LYS A 4 -31.66 5.91 1.02
N ALA A 5 -31.29 4.88 0.24
CA ALA A 5 -30.02 4.20 0.40
C ALA A 5 -28.89 5.23 0.28
N VAL A 6 -28.15 5.43 1.37
CA VAL A 6 -27.02 6.38 1.38
C VAL A 6 -25.92 5.77 0.52
N THR A 7 -25.61 6.43 -0.60
CA THR A 7 -24.51 6.00 -1.48
C THR A 7 -23.21 5.97 -0.68
N PRO A 8 -22.50 4.82 -0.62
CA PRO A 8 -21.22 4.74 0.08
C PRO A 8 -20.23 5.75 -0.49
N ARG A 9 -19.45 6.41 0.37
CA ARG A 9 -18.39 7.35 -0.05
C ARG A 9 -17.02 6.75 0.21
N VAL A 10 -16.14 6.83 -0.79
CA VAL A 10 -14.75 6.34 -0.68
C VAL A 10 -13.78 7.41 -1.16
N HIS A 11 -12.81 7.74 -0.31
CA HIS A 11 -11.73 8.67 -0.64
C HIS A 11 -10.47 7.88 -0.97
N VAL A 12 -9.68 8.35 -1.95
CA VAL A 12 -8.42 7.71 -2.34
C VAL A 12 -7.28 8.70 -2.19
N LEU A 13 -6.35 8.41 -1.27
CA LEU A 13 -5.16 9.20 -0.98
C LEU A 13 -3.90 8.51 -1.53
N GLY A 14 -3.19 9.24 -2.37
CA GLY A 14 -2.04 8.73 -3.13
C GLY A 14 -2.52 8.12 -4.45
N LEU A 15 -2.15 8.74 -5.56
CA LEU A 15 -2.54 8.31 -6.92
C LEU A 15 -1.29 7.95 -7.73
N GLY A 16 -0.44 7.12 -7.12
CA GLY A 16 0.58 6.36 -7.84
C GLY A 16 -0.04 5.20 -8.61
N SER A 17 0.77 4.23 -9.03
CA SER A 17 0.26 3.05 -9.76
C SER A 17 -0.88 2.34 -9.00
N ILE A 18 -0.64 1.98 -7.73
CA ILE A 18 -1.59 1.20 -6.93
C ILE A 18 -2.83 2.00 -6.55
N GLY A 19 -2.68 3.26 -6.14
CA GLY A 19 -3.82 4.10 -5.80
C GLY A 19 -4.73 4.40 -6.98
N THR A 20 -4.14 4.65 -8.15
CA THR A 20 -4.90 4.83 -9.40
C THR A 20 -5.62 3.54 -9.79
N PHE A 21 -4.98 2.38 -9.62
CA PHE A 21 -5.60 1.08 -9.85
C PHE A 21 -6.75 0.78 -8.87
N ALA A 22 -6.59 1.12 -7.60
CA ALA A 22 -7.63 0.98 -6.59
C ALA A 22 -8.82 1.92 -6.87
N ALA A 23 -8.57 3.17 -7.26
CA ALA A 23 -9.61 4.11 -7.67
C ALA A 23 -10.38 3.62 -8.91
N HIS A 24 -9.66 3.13 -9.93
CA HIS A 24 -10.26 2.50 -11.11
C HIS A 24 -11.10 1.28 -10.74
N SER A 25 -10.60 0.41 -9.87
CA SER A 25 -11.31 -0.79 -9.41
C SER A 25 -12.57 -0.44 -8.61
N LEU A 26 -12.56 0.63 -7.81
CA LEU A 26 -13.74 1.09 -7.08
C LEU A 26 -14.90 1.49 -8.02
N ALA A 27 -14.60 2.02 -9.20
CA ALA A 27 -15.61 2.36 -10.20
C ALA A 27 -16.26 1.11 -10.83
N GLU A 28 -15.62 -0.06 -10.74
CA GLU A 28 -16.16 -1.34 -11.20
C GLU A 28 -17.01 -2.07 -10.14
N VAL A 29 -17.21 -1.48 -8.94
CA VAL A 29 -18.07 -2.08 -7.91
C VAL A 29 -19.53 -2.06 -8.36
N PRO A 30 -20.21 -3.22 -8.45
CA PRO A 30 -21.57 -3.31 -8.97
C PRO A 30 -22.63 -2.77 -7.99
N PRO A 31 -23.80 -2.33 -8.48
CA PRO A 31 -24.95 -2.01 -7.62
C PRO A 31 -25.38 -3.20 -6.76
N PRO A 32 -25.90 -2.96 -5.54
CA PRO A 32 -26.20 -1.67 -4.94
C PRO A 32 -25.01 -1.03 -4.19
N LEU A 33 -23.82 -1.62 -4.25
CA LEU A 33 -22.65 -1.15 -3.48
C LEU A 33 -21.84 -0.08 -4.19
N THR A 34 -22.15 0.31 -5.43
CA THR A 34 -21.40 1.32 -6.18
C THR A 34 -21.16 2.60 -5.36
N PRO A 35 -19.90 2.98 -5.08
CA PRO A 35 -19.58 4.14 -4.26
C PRO A 35 -19.52 5.43 -5.07
N SER A 36 -19.70 6.56 -4.39
CA SER A 36 -19.17 7.84 -4.84
C SER A 36 -17.70 7.94 -4.46
N ILE A 37 -16.84 8.23 -5.44
CA ILE A 37 -15.39 8.17 -5.28
C ILE A 37 -14.80 9.59 -5.31
N THR A 38 -13.99 9.92 -4.31
CA THR A 38 -13.28 11.20 -4.22
C THR A 38 -11.77 10.99 -4.30
N LEU A 39 -11.12 11.64 -5.26
CA LEU A 39 -9.67 11.62 -5.44
C LEU A 39 -9.03 12.76 -4.63
N LEU A 40 -8.15 12.41 -3.69
CA LEU A 40 -7.43 13.37 -2.85
C LEU A 40 -6.09 13.72 -3.51
N LEU A 41 -6.02 14.91 -4.11
CA LEU A 41 -4.89 15.42 -4.87
C LEU A 41 -4.00 16.33 -4.01
N HIS A 42 -2.73 15.99 -3.85
CA HIS A 42 -1.80 16.75 -2.99
C HIS A 42 -1.30 18.07 -3.61
N ARG A 43 -1.68 18.39 -4.86
CA ARG A 43 -1.26 19.63 -5.55
C ARG A 43 -2.21 19.97 -6.71
N ALA A 44 -2.34 21.27 -6.99
CA ALA A 44 -3.23 21.82 -8.02
C ALA A 44 -2.95 21.28 -9.43
N SER A 45 -1.67 21.10 -9.79
CA SER A 45 -1.29 20.64 -11.14
C SER A 45 -1.86 19.25 -11.50
N LEU A 46 -2.24 18.44 -10.50
CA LEU A 46 -2.89 17.15 -10.73
C LEU A 46 -4.35 17.32 -11.19
N VAL A 47 -5.04 18.38 -10.74
CA VAL A 47 -6.39 18.71 -11.22
C VAL A 47 -6.34 19.00 -12.71
N ASP A 48 -5.36 19.80 -13.14
CA ASP A 48 -5.19 20.15 -14.56
C ASP A 48 -4.79 18.94 -15.41
N GLN A 49 -3.98 18.04 -14.85
CA GLN A 49 -3.62 16.79 -15.53
C GLN A 49 -4.82 15.84 -15.64
N TYR A 50 -5.66 15.76 -14.61
CA TYR A 50 -6.89 14.97 -14.63
C TYR A 50 -7.85 15.47 -15.72
N ARG A 51 -8.08 16.79 -15.78
CA ARG A 51 -8.91 17.43 -16.82
C ARG A 51 -8.35 17.19 -18.21
N ARG A 52 -7.03 17.34 -18.40
CA ARG A 52 -6.36 17.05 -19.68
C ARG A 52 -6.45 15.58 -20.08
N ASN A 53 -6.56 14.66 -19.11
CA ASN A 53 -6.79 13.25 -19.37
C ASN A 53 -8.26 12.91 -19.66
N GLY A 54 -9.10 13.92 -19.96
CA GLY A 54 -10.54 13.74 -20.22
C GLY A 54 -11.37 13.51 -18.96
N SER A 55 -10.87 13.89 -17.79
CA SER A 55 -11.54 13.73 -16.50
C SER A 55 -11.92 12.28 -16.20
N GLN A 56 -11.00 11.37 -16.48
CA GLN A 56 -11.14 9.93 -16.30
C GLN A 56 -9.81 9.30 -15.85
N ILE A 57 -9.92 8.12 -15.22
CA ILE A 57 -8.79 7.21 -15.01
C ILE A 57 -8.85 6.14 -16.09
N THR A 58 -7.76 6.02 -16.84
CA THR A 58 -7.63 5.05 -17.93
C THR A 58 -6.72 3.90 -17.52
N LEU A 59 -7.22 2.68 -17.70
CA LEU A 59 -6.48 1.44 -17.51
C LEU A 59 -6.35 0.70 -18.85
N GLN A 60 -5.12 0.37 -19.22
CA GLN A 60 -4.85 -0.60 -20.27
C GLN A 60 -4.65 -2.00 -19.67
N THR A 61 -5.43 -2.97 -20.11
CA THR A 61 -5.29 -4.37 -19.68
C THR A 61 -4.07 -5.03 -20.31
N ARG A 62 -3.68 -6.20 -19.81
CA ARG A 62 -2.59 -6.98 -20.39
C ARG A 62 -2.92 -7.46 -21.81
N GLU A 63 -4.20 -7.67 -22.09
CA GLU A 63 -4.75 -8.07 -23.38
C GLU A 63 -4.83 -6.90 -24.39
N GLY A 64 -4.52 -5.68 -23.94
CA GLY A 64 -4.49 -4.48 -24.77
C GLY A 64 -5.81 -3.70 -24.79
N GLU A 65 -6.82 -4.13 -24.04
CA GLU A 65 -8.08 -3.39 -23.91
C GLU A 65 -7.88 -2.11 -23.11
N ILE A 66 -8.59 -1.04 -23.47
CA ILE A 66 -8.54 0.24 -22.77
C ILE A 66 -9.88 0.48 -22.11
N ILE A 67 -9.87 0.59 -20.78
CA ILE A 67 -11.06 0.77 -19.95
C ILE A 67 -10.88 2.06 -19.16
N SER A 68 -11.78 3.02 -19.37
CA SER A 68 -11.75 4.30 -18.67
C SER A 68 -13.01 4.50 -17.86
N HIS A 69 -12.84 5.00 -16.64
CA HIS A 69 -13.92 5.37 -15.74
C HIS A 69 -13.81 6.85 -15.42
N GLY A 70 -14.95 7.54 -15.28
CA GLY A 70 -15.06 8.97 -14.96
C GLY A 70 -15.84 9.23 -13.67
N ASP A 71 -16.46 10.40 -13.56
CA ASP A 71 -17.37 10.79 -12.46
C ASP A 71 -16.77 10.78 -11.05
N TYR A 72 -15.45 10.97 -10.96
CA TYR A 72 -14.78 11.18 -9.69
C TYR A 72 -14.98 12.61 -9.18
N ASN A 73 -15.22 12.72 -7.87
CA ASN A 73 -15.08 13.99 -7.15
C ASN A 73 -13.59 14.27 -6.94
N LEU A 74 -13.22 15.55 -6.94
CA LEU A 74 -11.83 15.96 -6.70
C LEU A 74 -11.75 16.85 -5.45
N GLU A 75 -10.78 16.55 -4.61
CA GLU A 75 -10.37 17.41 -3.52
C GLU A 75 -8.87 17.69 -3.66
N VAL A 76 -8.47 18.94 -3.49
CA VAL A 76 -7.07 19.36 -3.63
C VAL A 76 -6.55 19.99 -2.34
N LEU A 77 -5.34 19.58 -1.93
CA LEU A 77 -4.65 20.16 -0.80
C LEU A 77 -3.96 21.47 -1.23
N GLN A 78 -4.33 22.59 -0.60
CA GLN A 78 -3.71 23.90 -0.77
C GLN A 78 -3.56 24.56 0.60
N ASP A 79 -2.39 25.12 0.89
CA ASP A 79 -2.11 25.82 2.16
C ASP A 79 -2.48 25.01 3.43
N GLY A 80 -2.32 23.68 3.35
CA GLY A 80 -2.62 22.75 4.45
C GLY A 80 -4.10 22.39 4.61
N GLN A 81 -4.97 22.86 3.71
CA GLN A 81 -6.42 22.64 3.74
C GLN A 81 -6.93 21.97 2.46
N TRP A 82 -8.01 21.19 2.58
CA TRP A 82 -8.63 20.50 1.45
C TRP A 82 -9.76 21.35 0.85
N HIS A 83 -9.73 21.51 -0.46
CA HIS A 83 -10.71 22.27 -1.23
C HIS A 83 -11.37 21.41 -2.30
N SER A 84 -12.67 21.56 -2.49
CA SER A 84 -13.37 20.87 -3.58
C SER A 84 -12.98 21.46 -4.93
N ALA A 85 -12.61 20.61 -5.89
CA ALA A 85 -12.28 21.01 -7.24
C ALA A 85 -13.31 20.45 -8.24
N SER A 86 -13.68 21.28 -9.23
CA SER A 86 -14.56 20.82 -10.31
C SER A 86 -13.81 19.86 -11.25
N SER A 87 -14.43 18.72 -11.53
CA SER A 87 -13.96 17.72 -12.50
C SER A 87 -14.24 18.11 -13.96
N THR A 88 -15.06 19.13 -14.23
CA THR A 88 -15.39 19.56 -15.61
C THR A 88 -14.34 20.50 -16.21
N CYS A 89 -14.12 20.36 -17.53
CA CYS A 89 -13.12 21.08 -18.30
C CYS A 89 -13.52 22.52 -18.70
N CYS A 90 -14.49 23.14 -18.04
CA CYS A 90 -14.81 24.54 -18.33
C CYS A 90 -13.65 25.43 -17.87
N GLU A 91 -12.91 25.98 -18.85
CA GLU A 91 -11.61 26.68 -18.77
C GLU A 91 -11.56 27.90 -17.83
N THR A 92 -12.64 28.21 -17.11
CA THR A 92 -12.77 29.42 -16.29
C THR A 92 -13.45 29.20 -14.95
N THR A 93 -13.67 27.97 -14.48
CA THR A 93 -14.13 27.79 -13.08
C THR A 93 -12.93 27.73 -12.13
N PRO A 94 -12.69 28.79 -11.32
CA PRO A 94 -11.72 28.71 -10.24
C PRO A 94 -12.08 27.54 -9.33
N ILE A 95 -11.08 26.96 -8.66
CA ILE A 95 -11.29 26.05 -7.53
C ILE A 95 -12.38 26.70 -6.67
N ARG A 96 -13.52 26.02 -6.49
CA ARG A 96 -14.52 26.55 -5.56
C ARG A 96 -13.82 26.56 -4.22
N ASN A 97 -13.54 27.75 -3.69
CA ASN A 97 -13.00 27.96 -2.35
C ASN A 97 -14.05 27.57 -1.27
N MET A 98 -14.77 26.47 -1.47
CA MET A 98 -15.49 25.79 -0.41
C MET A 98 -14.50 24.84 0.22
N THR A 99 -13.96 25.26 1.35
CA THR A 99 -13.13 24.41 2.21
C THR A 99 -13.95 23.21 2.62
N VAL A 100 -13.46 22.01 2.34
CA VAL A 100 -14.09 20.75 2.70
C VAL A 100 -13.55 20.35 4.07
N GLN A 101 -13.97 21.07 5.11
CA GLN A 101 -13.41 20.91 6.47
C GLN A 101 -14.24 20.00 7.39
N ASP A 102 -15.56 19.90 7.18
CA ASP A 102 -16.43 19.36 8.23
C ASP A 102 -17.07 17.99 7.92
N ASP A 103 -16.83 17.40 6.74
CA ASP A 103 -17.41 16.09 6.43
C ASP A 103 -16.51 14.94 6.90
N ILE A 104 -17.09 14.02 7.67
CA ILE A 104 -16.41 12.80 8.11
C ILE A 104 -16.16 11.90 6.90
N ILE A 105 -14.95 11.36 6.80
CA ILE A 105 -14.57 10.37 5.78
C ILE A 105 -14.91 8.98 6.32
N ASP A 106 -15.87 8.32 5.69
CA ASP A 106 -16.33 6.98 6.08
C ASP A 106 -15.31 5.88 5.69
N ASN A 107 -14.80 5.96 4.45
CA ASN A 107 -13.84 5.02 3.89
C ASN A 107 -12.71 5.77 3.19
N LEU A 108 -11.47 5.42 3.52
CA LEU A 108 -10.26 5.98 2.94
C LEU A 108 -9.34 4.84 2.46
N ILE A 109 -8.91 4.88 1.20
CA ILE A 109 -7.83 4.04 0.70
C ILE A 109 -6.55 4.87 0.69
N VAL A 110 -5.48 4.36 1.29
CA VAL A 110 -4.17 5.01 1.34
C VAL A 110 -3.16 4.17 0.57
N SER A 111 -2.53 4.79 -0.42
CA SER A 111 -1.45 4.18 -1.23
C SER A 111 -0.23 5.11 -1.39
N VAL A 112 -0.14 6.14 -0.55
CA VAL A 112 1.06 7.00 -0.42
C VAL A 112 2.25 6.15 0.04
N LYS A 113 3.47 6.39 -0.44
CA LYS A 113 4.64 5.61 -0.01
C LYS A 113 4.85 5.70 1.50
N GLY A 114 5.35 4.62 2.11
CA GLY A 114 5.58 4.50 3.56
C GLY A 114 6.10 5.79 4.24
N PRO A 115 7.24 6.35 3.80
CA PRO A 115 7.85 7.54 4.43
C PRO A 115 6.97 8.80 4.45
N GLN A 116 5.96 8.88 3.58
CA GLN A 116 5.09 10.04 3.41
C GLN A 116 3.69 9.82 4.00
N THR A 117 3.36 8.61 4.45
CA THR A 117 2.01 8.26 4.90
C THR A 117 1.55 9.12 6.08
N SER A 118 2.39 9.24 7.11
CA SER A 118 2.05 10.00 8.32
C SER A 118 1.87 11.50 8.05
N SER A 119 2.68 12.10 7.18
CA SER A 119 2.52 13.51 6.81
C SER A 119 1.30 13.73 5.91
N ALA A 120 1.00 12.79 5.00
CA ALA A 120 -0.16 12.86 4.12
C ALA A 120 -1.50 12.71 4.87
N LEU A 121 -1.53 11.96 5.97
CA LEU A 121 -2.75 11.77 6.78
C LEU A 121 -3.02 12.93 7.76
N ARG A 122 -2.01 13.72 8.14
CA ARG A 122 -2.16 14.82 9.10
C ARG A 122 -3.25 15.84 8.72
N PRO A 123 -3.32 16.33 7.47
CA PRO A 123 -4.38 17.24 7.05
C PRO A 123 -5.79 16.63 7.13
N LEU A 124 -5.93 15.29 7.03
CA LEU A 124 -7.21 14.59 7.08
C LEU A 124 -7.62 14.15 8.49
N LYS A 125 -6.73 14.31 9.49
CA LYS A 125 -6.92 13.77 10.84
C LYS A 125 -8.26 14.17 11.48
N HIS A 126 -8.71 15.40 11.26
CA HIS A 126 -9.96 15.92 11.83
C HIS A 126 -11.22 15.31 11.20
N ARG A 127 -11.12 14.77 9.97
CA ARG A 127 -12.21 14.10 9.23
C ARG A 127 -12.24 12.59 9.45
N LEU A 128 -11.33 12.05 10.26
CA LEU A 128 -11.13 10.61 10.47
C LEU A 128 -11.33 10.28 11.95
N ASN A 129 -12.33 9.45 12.25
CA ASN A 129 -12.73 9.12 13.62
C ASN A 129 -13.00 7.62 13.77
N ALA A 130 -13.58 7.20 14.90
CA ALA A 130 -13.86 5.80 15.20
C ALA A 130 -14.90 5.12 14.28
N SER A 131 -15.68 5.85 13.48
CA SER A 131 -16.55 5.24 12.46
C SER A 131 -15.84 5.08 11.10
N SER A 132 -14.73 5.79 10.89
CA SER A 132 -13.94 5.73 9.66
C SER A 132 -13.21 4.38 9.51
N HIS A 133 -13.02 3.97 8.26
CA HIS A 133 -12.19 2.83 7.87
C HIS A 133 -11.06 3.30 6.95
N ILE A 134 -9.82 2.93 7.27
CA ILE A 134 -8.66 3.23 6.44
C ILE A 134 -8.04 1.92 5.95
N LEU A 135 -8.05 1.72 4.63
CA LEU A 135 -7.39 0.61 3.94
C LEU A 135 -6.01 1.03 3.47
N PHE A 136 -4.97 0.33 3.91
CA PHE A 136 -3.60 0.52 3.45
C PHE A 136 -3.27 -0.48 2.34
N LEU A 137 -2.92 0.01 1.14
CA LEU A 137 -2.53 -0.82 -0.03
C LEU A 137 -1.06 -0.64 -0.43
N GLN A 138 -0.23 -0.26 0.53
CA GLN A 138 1.16 0.11 0.32
C GLN A 138 2.05 -1.13 0.32
N ASN A 139 3.24 -1.03 -0.29
CA ASN A 139 4.27 -2.05 -0.09
C ASN A 139 4.97 -1.86 1.25
N GLY A 140 5.52 -2.94 1.80
CA GLY A 140 6.18 -2.93 3.09
C GLY A 140 5.23 -3.21 4.25
N THR A 141 5.79 -3.10 5.46
CA THR A 141 5.09 -3.27 6.74
C THR A 141 5.62 -2.24 7.74
N GLY A 142 4.81 -1.85 8.73
CA GLY A 142 5.17 -0.85 9.75
C GLY A 142 4.38 0.46 9.67
N MET A 143 3.64 0.70 8.57
CA MET A 143 2.94 1.96 8.35
C MET A 143 1.78 2.16 9.32
N ILE A 144 1.11 1.08 9.71
CA ILE A 144 -0.03 1.14 10.64
C ILE A 144 0.47 1.49 12.04
N GLU A 145 1.59 0.90 12.45
CA GLU A 145 2.30 1.16 13.70
C GLU A 145 2.75 2.63 13.76
N ASP A 146 3.40 3.12 12.70
CA ASP A 146 3.83 4.51 12.58
C ASP A 146 2.64 5.49 12.65
N VAL A 147 1.55 5.20 11.94
CA VAL A 147 0.34 6.03 11.94
C VAL A 147 -0.36 6.02 13.30
N LYS A 148 -0.41 4.88 14.00
CA LYS A 148 -0.89 4.79 15.39
C LYS A 148 -0.04 5.66 16.32
N LYS A 149 1.30 5.58 16.19
CA LYS A 149 2.24 6.30 17.06
C LYS A 149 2.25 7.81 16.81
N HIS A 150 2.09 8.26 15.56
CA HIS A 150 2.34 9.65 15.19
C HIS A 150 1.11 10.45 14.77
N VAL A 151 0.01 9.80 14.37
CA VAL A 151 -1.19 10.48 13.85
C VAL A 151 -2.41 10.20 14.75
N PHE A 152 -2.75 8.93 14.94
CA PHE A 152 -3.94 8.49 15.67
C PHE A 152 -3.58 7.83 17.01
N THR A 153 -3.04 8.64 17.93
CA THR A 153 -2.50 8.20 19.22
C THR A 153 -3.54 7.75 20.24
N LYS A 154 -4.79 8.21 20.13
CA LYS A 154 -5.90 7.86 21.02
C LYS A 154 -6.69 6.69 20.45
N GLU A 155 -6.76 5.59 21.16
CA GLU A 155 -7.41 4.36 20.70
C GLU A 155 -8.95 4.48 20.57
N GLU A 156 -9.56 5.31 21.41
CA GLU A 156 -11.01 5.49 21.44
C GLU A 156 -11.52 6.23 20.21
N THR A 157 -10.72 7.18 19.73
CA THR A 157 -11.09 8.05 18.60
C THR A 157 -10.46 7.62 17.28
N ARG A 158 -9.50 6.69 17.28
CA ARG A 158 -8.80 6.31 16.04
C ARG A 158 -9.72 5.55 15.08
N PRO A 159 -9.48 5.69 13.76
CA PRO A 159 -10.14 4.88 12.73
C PRO A 159 -9.92 3.38 12.88
N ASN A 160 -10.80 2.62 12.25
CA ASN A 160 -10.57 1.20 11.99
C ASN A 160 -9.54 1.06 10.87
N PHE A 161 -8.58 0.16 11.01
CA PHE A 161 -7.57 -0.08 9.99
C PHE A 161 -7.83 -1.40 9.27
N ILE A 162 -7.65 -1.41 7.96
CA ILE A 162 -7.66 -2.58 7.12
C ILE A 162 -6.28 -2.66 6.46
N THR A 163 -5.63 -3.80 6.56
CA THR A 163 -4.39 -4.07 5.83
C THR A 163 -4.71 -4.77 4.52
N GLY A 164 -4.05 -4.37 3.44
CA GLY A 164 -4.20 -4.97 2.13
C GLY A 164 -2.87 -5.28 1.49
N VAL A 165 -2.69 -6.54 1.10
CA VAL A 165 -1.53 -7.01 0.35
C VAL A 165 -1.92 -7.13 -1.11
N ILE A 166 -1.51 -6.16 -1.93
CA ILE A 166 -1.73 -6.17 -3.38
C ILE A 166 -0.50 -6.69 -4.11
N SER A 167 -0.67 -7.71 -4.96
CA SER A 167 0.42 -8.31 -5.73
C SER A 167 0.34 -8.03 -7.24
N HIS A 168 -0.62 -7.20 -7.66
CA HIS A 168 -0.80 -6.83 -9.07
C HIS A 168 0.41 -6.03 -9.58
N GLY A 169 0.83 -6.33 -10.81
CA GLY A 169 1.79 -5.50 -11.54
C GLY A 169 1.05 -4.31 -12.16
N VAL A 170 1.37 -3.09 -11.74
CA VAL A 170 0.76 -1.87 -12.30
C VAL A 170 1.82 -0.84 -12.59
N THR A 171 1.86 -0.36 -13.83
CA THR A 171 2.73 0.73 -14.26
C THR A 171 1.92 2.00 -14.40
N LEU A 172 2.40 3.10 -13.81
CA LEU A 172 1.86 4.44 -14.05
C LEU A 172 2.59 5.05 -15.26
N ASN A 173 1.90 5.15 -16.38
CA ASN A 173 2.45 5.69 -17.63
C ASN A 173 2.53 7.21 -17.57
N SER A 174 1.43 7.81 -17.10
CA SER A 174 1.29 9.23 -16.78
C SER A 174 0.21 9.36 -15.70
N PRO A 175 0.06 10.52 -15.05
CA PRO A 175 -0.98 10.73 -14.04
C PRO A 175 -2.37 10.33 -14.57
N PHE A 176 -3.07 9.47 -13.82
CA PHE A 176 -4.38 8.89 -14.17
C PHE A 176 -4.40 7.91 -15.36
N ASN A 177 -3.24 7.54 -15.90
CA ASN A 177 -3.10 6.54 -16.96
C ASN A 177 -2.18 5.40 -16.49
N ILE A 178 -2.76 4.21 -16.35
CA ILE A 178 -2.07 3.02 -15.87
C ILE A 178 -2.15 1.86 -16.86
N THR A 179 -1.14 1.00 -16.83
CA THR A 179 -1.17 -0.31 -17.49
C THR A 179 -1.16 -1.40 -16.43
N HIS A 180 -2.12 -2.32 -16.51
CA HIS A 180 -2.17 -3.52 -15.68
C HIS A 180 -1.25 -4.57 -16.29
N THR A 181 0.00 -4.61 -15.82
CA THR A 181 1.07 -5.45 -16.40
C THR A 181 1.08 -6.87 -15.86
N GLY A 182 0.50 -7.11 -14.68
CA GLY A 182 0.43 -8.45 -14.08
C GLY A 182 -0.83 -8.65 -13.24
N PHE A 183 -1.66 -9.61 -13.64
CA PHE A 183 -2.78 -10.08 -12.83
C PHE A 183 -2.27 -10.91 -11.65
N ALA A 184 -2.78 -10.62 -10.46
CA ALA A 184 -2.43 -11.32 -9.23
C ALA A 184 -3.63 -11.29 -8.27
N ALA A 185 -3.38 -11.56 -6.98
CA ALA A 185 -4.39 -11.46 -5.94
C ALA A 185 -4.21 -10.18 -5.11
N THR A 186 -5.31 -9.77 -4.46
CA THR A 186 -5.31 -8.78 -3.39
C THR A 186 -5.87 -9.44 -2.13
N SER A 187 -5.09 -9.47 -1.04
CA SER A 187 -5.54 -10.06 0.23
C SER A 187 -5.87 -8.94 1.22
N LEU A 188 -7.08 -8.92 1.77
CA LEU A 188 -7.56 -7.87 2.67
C LEU A 188 -7.88 -8.43 4.05
N GLY A 189 -7.55 -7.69 5.12
CA GLY A 189 -7.77 -8.13 6.49
C GLY A 189 -8.02 -6.96 7.43
N LEU A 190 -9.06 -7.07 8.27
CA LEU A 190 -9.37 -6.08 9.29
C LEU A 190 -8.35 -6.19 10.43
N VAL A 191 -7.68 -5.08 10.76
CA VAL A 191 -6.72 -5.02 11.87
C VAL A 191 -7.49 -4.97 13.19
N PRO A 192 -7.18 -5.85 14.17
CA PRO A 192 -7.79 -5.81 15.49
C PRO A 192 -7.56 -4.45 16.17
N ARG A 193 -8.59 -3.93 16.83
CA ARG A 193 -8.45 -2.69 17.63
C ARG A 193 -7.62 -2.96 18.88
N CYS A 194 -7.95 -4.00 19.63
CA CYS A 194 -7.23 -4.39 20.84
C CYS A 194 -6.36 -5.62 20.57
N GLU A 195 -5.20 -5.69 21.23
CA GLU A 195 -4.27 -6.83 21.16
C GLU A 195 -4.86 -8.10 21.80
N GLN A 196 -5.80 -7.94 22.73
CA GLN A 196 -6.59 -9.06 23.20
C GLN A 196 -7.67 -9.37 22.17
N ILE A 197 -7.55 -10.55 21.54
CA ILE A 197 -8.59 -11.15 20.68
C ILE A 197 -9.78 -11.56 21.58
N THR A 198 -10.39 -10.61 22.28
CA THR A 198 -11.67 -10.85 22.94
C THR A 198 -12.71 -10.95 21.84
N LYS A 199 -13.52 -12.01 21.89
CA LYS A 199 -14.70 -12.24 21.04
C LYS A 199 -15.57 -10.98 21.00
N ALA A 200 -15.26 -10.07 20.09
CA ALA A 200 -16.05 -8.87 19.89
C ALA A 200 -17.37 -9.29 19.25
N THR A 201 -18.47 -8.73 19.74
CA THR A 201 -19.78 -8.77 19.09
C THR A 201 -19.63 -8.55 17.59
N PRO A 202 -20.35 -9.29 16.72
CA PRO A 202 -20.20 -9.17 15.27
C PRO A 202 -20.54 -7.74 14.85
N ARG A 203 -19.51 -6.92 14.65
CA ARG A 203 -19.65 -5.66 13.93
C ARG A 203 -19.91 -6.00 12.48
N ALA A 204 -20.78 -5.22 11.83
CA ALA A 204 -20.96 -5.31 10.39
C ALA A 204 -19.59 -5.26 9.71
N LYS A 205 -19.39 -6.12 8.70
CA LYS A 205 -18.15 -6.13 7.93
C LYS A 205 -17.93 -4.74 7.33
N PRO A 206 -16.69 -4.21 7.35
CA PRO A 206 -16.37 -2.96 6.69
C PRO A 206 -16.79 -2.97 5.22
N TYR A 207 -17.45 -1.90 4.76
CA TYR A 207 -17.91 -1.75 3.38
C TYR A 207 -16.82 -2.09 2.34
N LEU A 208 -15.58 -1.63 2.55
CA LEU A 208 -14.47 -1.88 1.64
C LEU A 208 -14.15 -3.37 1.45
N LEU A 209 -14.34 -4.21 2.47
CA LEU A 209 -14.06 -5.65 2.37
C LEU A 209 -15.09 -6.37 1.49
N ASP A 210 -16.35 -5.95 1.55
CA ASP A 210 -17.43 -6.52 0.74
C ASP A 210 -17.39 -5.96 -0.68
N ALA A 211 -17.29 -4.63 -0.84
CA ALA A 211 -17.32 -3.96 -2.14
C ALA A 211 -16.15 -4.36 -3.05
N LEU A 212 -14.92 -4.37 -2.52
CA LEU A 212 -13.72 -4.68 -3.32
C LEU A 212 -13.66 -6.16 -3.73
N ALA A 213 -14.24 -7.07 -2.94
CA ALA A 213 -14.31 -8.49 -3.27
C ALA A 213 -15.22 -8.78 -4.48
N LEU A 214 -16.13 -7.86 -4.83
CA LEU A 214 -17.00 -7.98 -5.99
C LEU A 214 -16.34 -7.56 -7.31
N VAL A 215 -15.12 -7.00 -7.27
CA VAL A 215 -14.42 -6.47 -8.45
C VAL A 215 -13.45 -7.53 -9.00
N PRO A 216 -13.75 -8.19 -10.14
CA PRO A 216 -12.91 -9.29 -10.65
C PRO A 216 -11.48 -8.86 -10.96
N ARG A 217 -11.29 -7.61 -11.43
CA ARG A 217 -9.98 -7.07 -11.81
C ARG A 217 -9.04 -6.89 -10.62
N LEU A 218 -9.59 -6.55 -9.46
CA LEU A 218 -8.84 -6.39 -8.23
C LEU A 218 -8.56 -7.73 -7.54
N ASN A 219 -9.34 -8.77 -7.86
CA ASN A 219 -9.20 -10.13 -7.35
C ASN A 219 -8.99 -10.14 -5.82
N ALA A 220 -9.84 -9.38 -5.13
CA ALA A 220 -9.72 -9.17 -3.70
C ALA A 220 -10.41 -10.29 -2.93
N THR A 221 -9.70 -10.87 -1.95
CA THR A 221 -10.27 -11.83 -1.01
C THR A 221 -10.01 -11.36 0.42
N SER A 222 -11.04 -11.47 1.25
CA SER A 222 -10.94 -11.13 2.68
C SER A 222 -10.51 -12.35 3.49
N TYR A 223 -9.52 -12.18 4.35
CA TYR A 223 -9.01 -13.21 5.25
C TYR A 223 -9.00 -12.72 6.71
N SER A 224 -8.62 -13.59 7.65
CA SER A 224 -8.31 -13.16 9.01
C SER A 224 -7.07 -12.24 9.00
N PHE A 225 -6.94 -11.39 10.01
CA PHE A 225 -5.75 -10.53 10.14
C PHE A 225 -4.44 -11.34 10.12
N LEU A 226 -4.40 -12.47 10.83
CA LEU A 226 -3.22 -13.31 10.95
C LEU A 226 -2.85 -13.98 9.62
N ASP A 227 -3.85 -14.35 8.80
CA ASP A 227 -3.59 -14.89 7.46
C ASP A 227 -3.01 -13.81 6.54
N VAL A 228 -3.58 -12.60 6.55
CA VAL A 228 -3.05 -11.49 5.75
C VAL A 228 -1.67 -11.09 6.23
N PHE A 229 -1.42 -11.13 7.53
CA PHE A 229 -0.10 -10.84 8.09
C PHE A 229 0.96 -11.84 7.60
N GLN A 230 0.65 -13.13 7.59
CA GLN A 230 1.55 -14.14 7.01
C GLN A 230 1.79 -13.90 5.50
N ILE A 231 0.73 -13.62 4.72
CA ILE A 231 0.85 -13.28 3.28
C ILE A 231 1.71 -12.03 3.08
N GLN A 232 1.56 -11.01 3.94
CA GLN A 232 2.34 -9.80 3.90
C GLN A 232 3.81 -10.07 4.15
N LEU A 233 4.14 -10.90 5.15
CA LEU A 233 5.52 -11.26 5.49
C LEU A 233 6.21 -12.08 4.39
N GLU A 234 5.50 -12.99 3.72
CA GLU A 234 6.05 -13.71 2.56
C GLU A 234 6.39 -12.76 1.40
N LYS A 235 5.45 -11.87 1.06
CA LYS A 235 5.70 -10.84 0.04
C LYS A 235 6.85 -9.92 0.46
N LEU A 236 6.93 -9.58 1.74
CA LEU A 236 8.00 -8.76 2.30
C LEU A 236 9.36 -9.47 2.20
N ALA A 237 9.42 -10.78 2.41
CA ALA A 237 10.64 -11.57 2.27
C ALA A 237 11.17 -11.54 0.83
N VAL A 238 10.27 -11.71 -0.15
CA VAL A 238 10.61 -11.59 -1.57
C VAL A 238 11.13 -10.18 -1.88
N ASN A 239 10.42 -9.14 -1.43
CA ASN A 239 10.83 -7.75 -1.67
C ASN A 239 12.16 -7.40 -0.98
N ALA A 240 12.42 -7.95 0.21
CA ALA A 240 13.64 -7.72 0.97
C ALA A 240 14.88 -8.29 0.26
N PHE A 241 14.73 -9.40 -0.45
CA PHE A 241 15.77 -9.92 -1.33
C PHE A 241 15.84 -9.15 -2.65
N CYS A 242 14.74 -9.10 -3.41
CA CYS A 242 14.77 -8.63 -4.78
C CYS A 242 15.05 -7.13 -4.91
N ASN A 243 14.38 -6.29 -4.11
CA ASN A 243 14.35 -4.85 -4.37
C ASN A 243 15.69 -4.15 -4.11
N PRO A 244 16.31 -4.25 -2.91
CA PRO A 244 17.56 -3.54 -2.65
C PRO A 244 18.71 -4.07 -3.51
N LEU A 245 18.80 -5.39 -3.74
CA LEU A 245 19.88 -5.99 -4.52
C LEU A 245 19.81 -5.56 -5.99
N CYS A 246 18.62 -5.54 -6.60
CA CYS A 246 18.45 -4.97 -7.95
C CYS A 246 18.76 -3.46 -7.96
N ALA A 247 18.33 -2.71 -6.95
CA ALA A 247 18.50 -1.26 -6.88
C ALA A 247 19.97 -0.84 -6.74
N LEU A 248 20.76 -1.53 -5.91
CA LEU A 248 22.20 -1.29 -5.75
C LEU A 248 22.99 -1.60 -7.02
N ASN A 249 22.55 -2.60 -7.79
CA ASN A 249 23.20 -3.03 -9.04
C ASN A 249 22.62 -2.38 -10.30
N ASP A 250 21.63 -1.49 -10.14
CA ASP A 250 20.86 -0.88 -11.25
C ASP A 250 20.36 -1.91 -12.29
N ALA A 251 19.92 -3.07 -11.80
CA ALA A 251 19.68 -4.26 -12.62
C ALA A 251 18.20 -4.67 -12.68
N LYS A 252 17.87 -5.49 -13.69
CA LYS A 252 16.61 -6.23 -13.76
C LYS A 252 16.65 -7.47 -12.85
N ASN A 253 15.49 -8.02 -12.49
CA ASN A 253 15.41 -9.16 -11.56
C ASN A 253 16.23 -10.39 -11.97
N LYS A 254 16.51 -10.60 -13.27
CA LYS A 254 17.38 -11.71 -13.73
C LYS A 254 18.77 -11.72 -13.10
N PHE A 255 19.28 -10.57 -12.67
CA PHE A 255 20.56 -10.48 -11.95
C PHE A 255 20.54 -11.35 -10.68
N LEU A 256 19.40 -11.49 -10.01
CA LEU A 256 19.29 -12.20 -8.75
C LEU A 256 19.63 -13.71 -8.84
N PHE A 257 19.58 -14.29 -10.04
CA PHE A 257 20.02 -15.68 -10.28
C PHE A 257 21.53 -15.87 -10.07
N THR A 258 22.33 -14.79 -10.11
CA THR A 258 23.80 -14.88 -9.96
C THR A 258 24.26 -14.85 -8.51
N ILE A 259 23.35 -14.67 -7.54
CA ILE A 259 23.66 -14.50 -6.11
C ILE A 259 22.86 -15.44 -5.18
N PRO A 260 22.80 -16.76 -5.46
CA PRO A 260 22.02 -17.71 -4.66
C PRO A 260 22.47 -17.78 -3.19
N GLU A 261 23.76 -17.61 -2.91
CA GLU A 261 24.27 -17.63 -1.53
C GLU A 261 23.73 -16.44 -0.70
N THR A 262 23.62 -15.25 -1.32
CA THR A 262 23.02 -14.08 -0.67
C THR A 262 21.53 -14.30 -0.43
N ARG A 263 20.83 -14.96 -1.38
CA ARG A 263 19.42 -15.33 -1.22
C ARG A 263 19.22 -16.21 0.00
N ARG A 264 19.95 -17.32 0.09
CA ARG A 264 19.81 -18.27 1.20
C ARG A 264 20.14 -17.65 2.54
N ALA A 265 21.23 -16.87 2.62
CA ALA A 265 21.63 -16.20 3.86
C ALA A 265 20.58 -15.18 4.34
N LEU A 266 20.08 -14.32 3.44
CA LEU A 266 19.07 -13.31 3.78
C LEU A 266 17.73 -13.95 4.19
N LEU A 267 17.29 -14.99 3.47
CA LEU A 267 16.05 -15.70 3.81
C LEU A 267 16.18 -16.50 5.10
N THR A 268 17.40 -16.90 5.49
CA THR A 268 17.68 -17.51 6.80
C THR A 268 17.46 -16.49 7.92
N GLU A 269 17.99 -15.27 7.80
CA GLU A 269 17.71 -14.21 8.78
C GLU A 269 16.20 -13.97 8.92
N ILE A 270 15.50 -13.85 7.80
CA ILE A 270 14.06 -13.59 7.78
C ILE A 270 13.28 -14.74 8.43
N SER A 271 13.62 -15.99 8.10
CA SER A 271 13.00 -17.19 8.69
C SER A 271 13.17 -17.20 10.22
N GLN A 272 14.38 -16.93 10.71
CA GLN A 272 14.67 -16.85 12.15
C GLN A 272 13.87 -15.75 12.84
N VAL A 273 13.78 -14.55 12.24
CA VAL A 273 12.98 -13.46 12.77
C VAL A 273 11.52 -13.88 12.86
N VAL A 274 10.93 -14.41 11.77
CA VAL A 274 9.50 -14.80 11.74
C VAL A 274 9.19 -15.87 12.80
N CYS A 275 10.03 -16.90 12.93
CA CYS A 275 9.84 -17.96 13.92
C CYS A 275 9.95 -17.48 15.37
N ALA A 276 10.61 -16.33 15.60
CA ALA A 276 10.75 -15.72 16.93
C ALA A 276 9.64 -14.67 17.23
N LEU A 277 8.76 -14.34 16.27
CA LEU A 277 7.70 -13.35 16.47
C LEU A 277 6.62 -13.87 17.44
N PRO A 278 6.31 -13.15 18.54
CA PRO A 278 5.29 -13.58 19.49
C PRO A 278 3.90 -13.66 18.87
N GLU A 279 3.58 -12.81 17.89
CA GLU A 279 2.29 -12.78 17.21
C GLU A 279 2.02 -14.02 16.36
N LEU A 280 3.07 -14.77 16.01
CA LEU A 280 3.00 -15.94 15.14
C LEU A 280 3.39 -17.25 15.84
N ARG A 281 3.93 -17.17 17.06
CA ARG A 281 4.51 -18.31 17.80
C ARG A 281 3.56 -19.51 17.93
N ASP A 282 2.28 -19.24 18.19
CA ASP A 282 1.27 -20.28 18.46
C ASP A 282 0.39 -20.59 17.23
N ILE A 283 0.74 -20.06 16.05
CA ILE A 283 -0.02 -20.28 14.82
C ILE A 283 0.50 -21.55 14.13
N PRO A 284 -0.35 -22.60 13.96
CA PRO A 284 0.07 -23.82 13.29
C PRO A 284 0.53 -23.57 11.85
N GLY A 285 1.62 -24.21 11.45
CA GLY A 285 2.12 -24.15 10.07
C GLY A 285 3.03 -22.96 9.76
N VAL A 286 3.23 -22.00 10.68
CA VAL A 286 4.13 -20.86 10.46
C VAL A 286 5.57 -21.29 10.25
N PRO A 287 6.20 -22.12 11.11
CA PRO A 287 7.57 -22.57 10.87
C PRO A 287 7.72 -23.24 9.50
N GLU A 288 6.77 -24.10 9.13
CA GLU A 288 6.74 -24.79 7.84
C GLU A 288 6.52 -23.85 6.66
N ARG A 289 5.78 -22.75 6.85
CA ARG A 289 5.50 -21.75 5.81
C ARG A 289 6.72 -20.89 5.53
N PHE A 290 7.49 -20.55 6.56
CA PHE A 290 8.68 -19.71 6.49
C PHE A 290 9.99 -20.50 6.53
N LEU A 291 9.95 -21.81 6.25
CA LEU A 291 11.16 -22.59 5.98
C LEU A 291 11.95 -21.96 4.84
N VAL A 292 13.28 -21.90 5.01
CA VAL A 292 14.19 -21.27 4.04
C VAL A 292 13.99 -21.86 2.65
N GLU A 293 13.85 -23.18 2.53
CA GLU A 293 13.64 -23.88 1.26
C GLU A 293 12.35 -23.46 0.55
N ARG A 294 11.28 -23.18 1.31
CA ARG A 294 10.00 -22.72 0.73
C ARG A 294 10.05 -21.26 0.34
N LEU A 295 10.70 -20.43 1.15
CA LEU A 295 10.95 -19.04 0.81
C LEU A 295 11.82 -18.94 -0.45
N GLU A 296 12.86 -19.75 -0.57
CA GLU A 296 13.69 -19.83 -1.79
C GLU A 296 12.86 -20.26 -3.00
N ALA A 297 12.05 -21.32 -2.89
CA ALA A 297 11.17 -21.76 -3.97
C ALA A 297 10.17 -20.66 -4.40
N THR A 298 9.68 -19.87 -3.44
CA THR A 298 8.77 -18.75 -3.70
C THR A 298 9.47 -17.62 -4.42
N VAL A 299 10.65 -17.23 -3.94
CA VAL A 299 11.50 -16.21 -4.54
C VAL A 299 11.89 -16.61 -5.97
N ASP A 300 12.33 -17.84 -6.18
CA ASP A 300 12.73 -18.34 -7.50
C ASP A 300 11.57 -18.36 -8.48
N GLY A 301 10.40 -18.82 -8.06
CA GLY A 301 9.18 -18.78 -8.87
C GLY A 301 8.80 -17.35 -9.29
N ILE A 302 9.03 -16.36 -8.43
CA ILE A 302 8.77 -14.95 -8.74
C ILE A 302 9.83 -14.38 -9.67
N ILE A 303 11.12 -14.61 -9.40
CA ILE A 303 12.22 -14.11 -10.23
C ILE A 303 12.12 -14.70 -11.64
N GLN A 304 11.79 -15.99 -11.79
CA GLN A 304 11.58 -16.62 -13.09
C GLN A 304 10.52 -15.90 -13.93
N LYS A 305 9.37 -15.55 -13.31
CA LYS A 305 8.27 -14.86 -13.99
C LYS A 305 8.55 -13.38 -14.26
N THR A 306 9.45 -12.78 -13.48
CA THR A 306 9.70 -11.33 -13.49
C THR A 306 11.13 -10.98 -13.92
N ALA A 307 11.86 -11.92 -14.54
CA ALA A 307 13.29 -11.80 -14.82
C ALA A 307 13.65 -10.52 -15.61
N GLU A 308 12.79 -10.13 -16.55
CA GLU A 308 12.98 -8.93 -17.38
C GLU A 308 12.38 -7.65 -16.79
N THR A 309 11.73 -7.74 -15.62
CA THR A 309 11.14 -6.62 -14.90
C THR A 309 12.19 -5.82 -14.13
N THR A 310 12.02 -4.51 -14.10
CA THR A 310 12.76 -3.60 -13.21
C THR A 310 11.87 -3.28 -12.00
N CYS A 311 12.34 -3.56 -10.78
CA CYS A 311 11.55 -3.35 -9.57
C CYS A 311 11.39 -1.86 -9.23
N SER A 312 10.40 -1.52 -8.40
CA SER A 312 10.06 -0.13 -8.05
C SER A 312 11.23 0.62 -7.40
N MET A 313 12.03 -0.05 -6.58
CA MET A 313 13.16 0.57 -5.88
C MET A 313 14.27 1.03 -6.85
N VAL A 314 14.53 0.29 -7.93
CA VAL A 314 15.45 0.74 -9.00
C VAL A 314 14.93 2.02 -9.66
N VAL A 315 13.63 2.03 -10.00
CA VAL A 315 12.99 3.21 -10.63
C VAL A 315 13.04 4.43 -9.70
N ASP A 316 12.83 4.22 -8.40
CA ASP A 316 12.89 5.28 -7.40
C ASP A 316 14.29 5.88 -7.31
N LEU A 317 15.34 5.05 -7.21
CA LEU A 317 16.73 5.54 -7.19
C LEU A 317 17.11 6.27 -8.49
N ARG A 318 16.72 5.74 -9.66
CA ARG A 318 16.94 6.41 -10.96
C ARG A 318 16.31 7.79 -11.03
N ARG A 319 15.20 8.00 -10.32
CA ARG A 319 14.46 9.28 -10.27
C ARG A 319 14.86 10.15 -9.09
N GLY A 320 15.84 9.75 -8.28
CA GLY A 320 16.23 10.47 -7.06
C GLY A 320 15.11 10.55 -6.02
N GLN A 321 14.20 9.58 -6.00
CA GLN A 321 13.11 9.51 -5.04
C GLN A 321 13.48 8.67 -3.83
N LYS A 322 12.90 9.00 -2.67
CA LYS A 322 13.01 8.16 -1.48
C LYS A 322 12.40 6.78 -1.74
N THR A 323 13.13 5.75 -1.35
CA THR A 323 12.71 4.35 -1.45
C THR A 323 11.89 3.90 -0.24
N GLU A 324 11.29 2.72 -0.33
CA GLU A 324 10.57 2.06 0.77
C GLU A 324 11.48 1.16 1.63
N ILE A 325 12.81 1.31 1.55
CA ILE A 325 13.77 0.38 2.18
C ILE A 325 13.55 0.18 3.69
N GLN A 326 13.20 1.26 4.41
CA GLN A 326 12.93 1.22 5.85
C GLN A 326 11.64 0.45 6.22
N PHE A 327 10.72 0.31 5.28
CA PHE A 327 9.47 -0.44 5.42
C PHE A 327 9.55 -1.86 4.84
N ILE A 328 10.66 -2.17 4.14
CA ILE A 328 10.94 -3.50 3.59
C ILE A 328 12.01 -4.18 4.46
N ASN A 329 13.30 -3.94 4.21
CA ASN A 329 14.38 -4.51 5.01
C ASN A 329 14.44 -3.90 6.41
N GLY A 330 14.14 -2.60 6.54
CA GLY A 330 14.13 -1.95 7.85
C GLY A 330 13.06 -2.51 8.80
N TYR A 331 11.98 -3.12 8.28
CA TYR A 331 11.03 -3.86 9.10
C TYR A 331 11.69 -5.09 9.72
N TRP A 332 12.39 -5.90 8.91
CA TRP A 332 13.13 -7.07 9.40
C TRP A 332 14.18 -6.70 10.44
N CYS A 333 14.93 -5.62 10.20
CA CYS A 333 15.90 -5.07 11.16
C CYS A 333 15.26 -4.74 12.52
N ARG A 334 14.14 -4.00 12.52
CA ARG A 334 13.44 -3.61 13.75
C ARG A 334 12.90 -4.84 14.49
N ARG A 335 12.21 -5.73 13.77
CA ARG A 335 11.64 -6.95 14.36
C ARG A 335 12.70 -7.91 14.87
N GLY A 336 13.83 -8.05 14.17
CA GLY A 336 14.97 -8.84 14.62
C GLY A 336 15.52 -8.33 15.96
N ARG A 337 15.75 -7.02 16.07
CA ARG A 337 16.16 -6.40 17.35
C ARG A 337 15.15 -6.62 18.48
N GLU A 338 13.85 -6.53 18.19
CA GLU A 338 12.78 -6.74 19.19
C GLU A 338 12.75 -8.18 19.73
N VAL A 339 13.05 -9.18 18.90
CA VAL A 339 13.04 -10.60 19.29
C VAL A 339 14.43 -11.18 19.58
N GLY A 340 15.48 -10.36 19.55
CA GLY A 340 16.85 -10.77 19.81
C GLY A 340 17.51 -11.62 18.71
N VAL A 341 17.02 -11.54 17.47
CA VAL A 341 17.58 -12.22 16.30
C VAL A 341 18.42 -11.23 15.47
N PRO A 342 19.72 -11.47 15.26
CA PRO A 342 20.57 -10.62 14.41
C PRO A 342 20.14 -10.63 12.94
N THR A 343 20.22 -9.47 12.28
CA THR A 343 19.83 -9.29 10.86
C THR A 343 20.89 -8.57 10.01
N PRO A 344 22.18 -8.98 10.07
CA PRO A 344 23.29 -8.20 9.51
C PRO A 344 23.18 -7.92 8.00
N ILE A 345 22.62 -8.84 7.21
CA ILE A 345 22.44 -8.63 5.77
C ILE A 345 21.32 -7.62 5.53
N ASN A 346 20.20 -7.72 6.24
CA ASN A 346 19.15 -6.69 6.15
C ASN A 346 19.69 -5.31 6.58
N ASP A 347 20.40 -5.23 7.70
CA ASP A 347 20.97 -3.97 8.21
C ASP A 347 21.92 -3.35 7.17
N LYS A 348 22.81 -4.17 6.58
CA LYS A 348 23.70 -3.74 5.48
C LYS A 348 22.93 -3.19 4.28
N LEU A 349 21.91 -3.90 3.80
CA LEU A 349 21.12 -3.49 2.63
C LEU A 349 20.37 -2.18 2.90
N VAL A 350 19.85 -1.99 4.11
CA VAL A 350 19.21 -0.73 4.50
C VAL A 350 20.23 0.41 4.46
N ARG A 351 21.38 0.21 5.11
CA ARG A 351 22.45 1.21 5.17
C ARG A 351 22.91 1.65 3.77
N GLU A 352 23.22 0.71 2.88
CA GLU A 352 23.74 1.02 1.53
C GLU A 352 22.71 1.77 0.66
N ILE A 353 21.41 1.43 0.74
CA ILE A 353 20.37 2.16 0.02
C ILE A 353 20.17 3.57 0.62
N LEU A 354 20.17 3.71 1.96
CA LEU A 354 20.04 5.00 2.62
C LEU A 354 21.21 5.94 2.27
N GLU A 355 22.44 5.43 2.27
CA GLU A 355 23.63 6.15 1.80
C GLU A 355 23.47 6.59 0.34
N ARG A 356 23.03 5.68 -0.54
CA ARG A 356 22.84 5.98 -1.98
C ARG A 356 21.76 7.02 -2.26
N GLN A 357 20.73 7.13 -1.42
CA GLN A 357 19.70 8.17 -1.55
C GLN A 357 20.01 9.46 -0.76
N GLY A 358 21.20 9.57 -0.14
CA GLY A 358 21.64 10.76 0.57
C GLY A 358 21.14 10.89 2.01
N ASP A 359 20.57 9.84 2.60
CA ASP A 359 20.04 9.81 3.97
C ASP A 359 21.06 9.21 4.97
N ALA A 360 22.33 9.63 4.90
CA ALA A 360 23.44 9.04 5.68
C ALA A 360 23.22 9.08 7.21
N GLY A 361 22.49 10.07 7.73
CA GLY A 361 22.16 10.14 9.15
C GLY A 361 21.27 8.99 9.62
N LEU A 362 20.32 8.54 8.78
CA LEU A 362 19.48 7.37 9.08
C LEU A 362 20.24 6.06 8.89
N ALA A 363 21.28 6.06 8.06
CA ALA A 363 22.08 4.88 7.78
C ALA A 363 22.92 4.43 9.00
N LEU A 364 23.24 5.36 9.92
CA LEU A 364 23.95 5.10 11.17
C LEU A 364 23.18 4.22 12.16
N ASP A 365 21.86 4.10 12.01
CA ASP A 365 21.02 3.25 12.86
C ASP A 365 21.11 1.76 12.51
N TYR A 366 21.91 1.41 11.49
CA TYR A 366 22.01 0.07 10.89
C TYR A 366 23.48 -0.42 10.85
N THR A 367 24.19 -0.30 11.97
CA THR A 367 25.60 -0.71 12.16
C THR A 367 25.76 -2.13 12.67
#